data_AF-A0AAU1AB34-F1
#
_entry.id   AF-A0AAU1AB34-F1
#
_cell.length_a   1.000
_cell.length_b   1.000
_cell.length_c   1.000
_cell.angle_alpha   90.00
_cell.angle_beta   90.00
_cell.angle_gamma   90.00
#
_symmetry.space_group_name_H-M   'P 1'
#
loop_
_entity.id
_entity.type
_entity.pdbx_description
1 polymer ?
#
loop_
_entity_poly.entity_id
_entity_poly.type
_entity_poly.pdbx_seq_one_letter_code
_entity_poly.pdbx_strand_id
1 'polypeptide(L)'
;MTMARLGVLLVGGDDTRRWRLVAEFLEEYGWEASEHRADLLIQEPAPTGDDHWDVFLAALAEYLSARDGRGAPSWVETRSLRQFWFPFNTRAARVDAVVHAPAAFRRRGVFISPQELKVA
;
A
#
# COMPACT_ATOMS: atom_id res chain seq x y z
N MET A 1 11.62 7.10 4.36
CA MET A 1 11.55 5.71 4.90
C MET A 1 11.42 4.70 3.77
N THR A 2 11.96 3.47 3.91
CA THR A 2 11.77 2.39 2.91
C THR A 2 10.54 1.53 3.22
N MET A 3 10.02 0.82 2.22
CA MET A 3 8.92 -0.15 2.36
C MET A 3 9.24 -1.22 3.40
N ALA A 4 10.47 -1.74 3.39
CA ALA A 4 10.91 -2.72 4.39
C ALA A 4 10.84 -2.17 5.83
N ARG A 5 11.25 -0.92 6.02
CA ARG A 5 11.17 -0.25 7.33
C ARG A 5 9.73 0.05 7.72
N LEU A 6 8.89 0.44 6.78
CA LEU A 6 7.45 0.60 7.01
C LEU A 6 6.85 -0.71 7.54
N GLY A 7 7.09 -1.85 6.87
CA GLY A 7 6.59 -3.16 7.31
C GLY A 7 6.94 -3.50 8.76
N VAL A 8 8.19 -3.28 9.18
CA VAL A 8 8.62 -3.48 10.58
C VAL A 8 7.83 -2.60 11.56
N LEU A 9 7.55 -1.35 11.20
CA LEU A 9 6.84 -0.40 12.08
C LEU A 9 5.33 -0.67 12.18
N LEU A 10 4.75 -1.43 11.24
CA LEU A 10 3.33 -1.80 11.28
C LEU A 10 3.05 -2.96 12.25
N VAL A 11 4.08 -3.70 12.68
CA VAL A 11 3.97 -4.82 13.64
C VAL A 11 3.41 -4.33 14.98
N GLY A 12 2.33 -4.95 15.44
CA GLY A 12 1.71 -4.66 16.75
C GLY A 12 1.09 -3.27 16.90
N GLY A 13 1.04 -2.47 15.82
CA GLY A 13 0.36 -1.17 15.82
C GLY A 13 -1.15 -1.31 15.67
N ASP A 14 -1.90 -0.35 16.22
CA ASP A 14 -3.31 -0.18 15.88
C ASP A 14 -3.47 0.41 14.46
N ASP A 15 -4.67 0.31 13.90
CA ASP A 15 -4.95 0.77 12.54
C ASP A 15 -4.68 2.28 12.37
N THR A 16 -4.98 3.10 13.38
CA THR A 16 -4.73 4.55 13.32
C THR A 16 -3.24 4.86 13.14
N ARG A 17 -2.37 4.20 13.91
CA ARG A 17 -0.93 4.33 13.82
C ARG A 17 -0.41 3.78 12.49
N ARG A 18 -0.93 2.63 12.04
CA ARG A 18 -0.56 2.02 10.76
C ARG A 18 -0.85 2.96 9.59
N TRP A 19 -2.04 3.57 9.56
CA TRP A 19 -2.41 4.56 8.54
C TRP A 19 -1.55 5.82 8.58
N ARG A 20 -1.21 6.30 9.77
CA ARG A 20 -0.29 7.44 9.92
C ARG A 20 1.09 7.15 9.31
N LEU A 21 1.64 5.95 9.56
CA LEU A 21 2.94 5.54 9.01
C LEU A 21 2.89 5.38 7.48
N VAL A 22 1.77 4.88 6.93
CA VAL A 22 1.56 4.82 5.48
C VAL A 22 1.51 6.21 4.87
N ALA A 23 0.83 7.17 5.50
CA ALA A 23 0.78 8.54 5.04
C ALA A 23 2.18 9.20 5.06
N GLU A 24 2.94 9.01 6.14
CA GLU A 24 4.33 9.49 6.24
C GLU A 24 5.21 8.92 5.11
N PHE A 25 5.11 7.61 4.86
CA PHE A 25 5.84 6.96 3.76
C PHE A 25 5.46 7.53 2.38
N LEU A 26 4.17 7.74 2.13
CA LEU A 26 3.67 8.27 0.86
C LEU A 26 4.09 9.73 0.63
N GLU A 27 4.14 10.53 1.69
CA GLU A 27 4.66 11.91 1.66
C GLU A 27 6.14 11.90 1.28
N GLU A 28 6.98 11.16 2.03
CA GLU A 28 8.40 11.03 1.74
C GLU A 28 8.65 10.53 0.30
N TYR A 29 7.91 9.50 -0.13
CA TYR A 29 7.98 8.99 -1.51
C TYR A 29 7.65 10.07 -2.54
N GLY A 30 6.71 10.96 -2.23
CA GLY A 30 6.34 12.10 -3.07
C GLY A 30 7.48 13.12 -3.24
N TRP A 31 8.23 13.38 -2.17
CA TRP A 31 9.37 14.32 -2.17
C TRP A 31 10.64 13.74 -2.82
N GLU A 32 10.77 12.42 -2.83
CA GLU A 32 11.94 11.75 -3.41
C GLU A 32 11.97 11.83 -4.94
N ALA A 33 13.20 11.93 -5.47
CA ALA A 33 13.42 11.98 -6.92
C ALA A 33 13.02 10.64 -7.58
N SER A 34 12.46 10.72 -8.79
CA SER A 34 11.95 9.54 -9.52
C SER A 34 12.98 8.43 -9.75
N GLU A 35 14.28 8.76 -9.73
CA GLU A 35 15.39 7.82 -9.81
C GLU A 35 15.60 7.01 -8.52
N HIS A 36 15.37 7.60 -7.34
CA HIS A 36 15.58 6.97 -6.03
C HIS A 36 14.33 6.28 -5.48
N ARG A 37 13.14 6.62 -5.97
CA ARG A 37 11.87 6.03 -5.54
C ARG A 37 11.84 4.50 -5.63
N ALA A 38 12.49 3.92 -6.65
CA ALA A 38 12.56 2.48 -6.81
C ALA A 38 13.30 1.79 -5.64
N ASP A 39 14.35 2.42 -5.12
CA ASP A 39 15.15 1.88 -4.02
C ASP A 39 14.34 1.80 -2.71
N LEU A 40 13.34 2.67 -2.55
CA LEU A 40 12.42 2.61 -1.42
C LEU A 40 11.51 1.38 -1.45
N LEU A 41 11.28 0.79 -2.62
CA LEU A 41 10.33 -0.31 -2.83
C LEU A 41 11.02 -1.67 -3.01
N ILE A 42 12.32 -1.70 -3.30
CA ILE A 42 12.99 -2.93 -3.77
C ILE A 42 13.12 -4.01 -2.69
N GLN A 43 13.29 -3.60 -1.42
CA GLN A 43 13.43 -4.52 -0.30
C GLN A 43 12.07 -5.00 0.18
N GLU A 44 11.88 -6.32 0.22
CA GLU A 44 10.67 -6.94 0.74
C GLU A 44 10.52 -6.64 2.25
N PRO A 45 9.35 -6.14 2.70
CA PRO A 45 9.08 -6.02 4.12
C PRO A 45 8.94 -7.39 4.80
N ALA A 46 9.43 -7.48 6.04
CA ALA A 46 9.12 -8.62 6.90
C ALA A 46 7.60 -8.72 7.14
N PRO A 47 7.04 -9.93 7.31
CA PRO A 47 5.61 -10.10 7.58
C PRO A 47 5.18 -9.30 8.82
N THR A 48 4.08 -8.57 8.68
CA THR A 48 3.52 -7.75 9.78
C THR A 48 2.77 -8.59 10.81
N GLY A 49 2.45 -9.84 10.47
CA GLY A 49 1.58 -10.74 11.23
C GLY A 49 0.10 -10.55 10.92
N ASP A 50 -0.25 -9.68 9.97
CA ASP A 50 -1.61 -9.41 9.51
C ASP A 50 -1.66 -9.44 7.98
N ASP A 51 -2.28 -10.49 7.43
CA ASP A 51 -2.35 -10.72 5.98
C ASP A 51 -2.95 -9.54 5.22
N HIS A 52 -3.88 -8.78 5.83
CA HIS A 52 -4.47 -7.59 5.19
C HIS A 52 -3.41 -6.54 4.88
N TRP A 53 -2.53 -6.28 5.84
CA TRP A 53 -1.47 -5.30 5.72
C TRP A 53 -0.32 -5.81 4.85
N ASP A 54 0.01 -7.09 4.92
CA ASP A 54 1.02 -7.68 4.03
C ASP A 54 0.60 -7.62 2.56
N VAL A 55 -0.68 -7.89 2.28
CA VAL A 55 -1.27 -7.74 0.93
C VAL A 55 -1.36 -6.26 0.52
N PHE A 56 -1.68 -5.37 1.47
CA PHE A 56 -1.71 -3.91 1.23
C PHE A 56 -0.34 -3.38 0.80
N LEU A 57 0.73 -3.73 1.50
CA LEU A 57 2.09 -3.28 1.19
C LEU A 57 2.52 -3.75 -0.21
N ALA A 58 2.19 -5.00 -0.56
CA ALA A 58 2.42 -5.52 -1.90
C ALA A 58 1.63 -4.73 -2.96
N ALA A 59 0.34 -4.50 -2.74
CA ALA A 59 -0.48 -3.69 -3.65
C ALA A 59 0.03 -2.25 -3.79
N LEU A 60 0.50 -1.65 -2.70
CA LEU A 60 1.04 -0.30 -2.66
C LEU A 60 2.35 -0.20 -3.45
N ALA A 61 3.28 -1.13 -3.26
CA ALA A 61 4.55 -1.16 -3.99
C ALA A 61 4.33 -1.25 -5.51
N GLU A 62 3.40 -2.10 -5.96
CA GLU A 62 3.05 -2.16 -7.38
C GLU A 62 2.37 -0.88 -7.86
N TYR A 63 1.42 -0.34 -7.10
CA TYR A 63 0.71 0.88 -7.47
C TYR A 63 1.68 2.05 -7.68
N LEU A 64 2.65 2.22 -6.76
CA LEU A 64 3.66 3.28 -6.84
C LEU A 64 4.64 3.05 -8.00
N SER A 65 5.10 1.80 -8.19
CA SER A 65 5.99 1.45 -9.31
C SER A 65 5.31 1.74 -10.65
N ALA A 66 4.05 1.35 -10.81
CA ALA A 66 3.27 1.59 -12.02
C ALA A 66 3.03 3.10 -12.26
N ARG A 67 2.79 3.88 -11.18
CA ARG A 67 2.65 5.34 -11.26
C ARG A 67 3.91 6.02 -11.79
N ASP A 68 5.08 5.50 -11.44
CA ASP A 68 6.38 6.00 -11.92
C ASP A 68 6.80 5.36 -13.27
N GLY A 69 5.94 4.57 -13.92
CA GLY A 69 6.22 3.92 -15.20
C GLY A 69 7.22 2.76 -15.12
N ARG A 70 7.42 2.19 -13.93
CA ARG A 70 8.37 1.12 -13.64
C ARG A 70 7.66 -0.22 -13.40
N GLY A 71 8.37 -1.31 -13.62
CA GLY A 71 7.92 -2.65 -13.23
C GLY A 71 7.87 -2.80 -11.71
N ALA A 72 6.88 -3.53 -11.21
CA ALA A 72 6.78 -3.84 -9.79
C ALA A 72 7.95 -4.74 -9.32
N PRO A 73 8.39 -4.62 -8.06
CA PRO A 73 9.36 -5.55 -7.47
C PRO A 73 8.86 -7.00 -7.50
N SER A 74 9.77 -7.97 -7.64
CA SER A 74 9.42 -9.40 -7.74
C SER A 74 8.71 -9.96 -6.50
N TRP A 75 8.99 -9.42 -5.31
CA TRP A 75 8.38 -9.84 -4.05
C TRP A 75 6.88 -9.51 -3.95
N VAL A 76 6.37 -8.65 -4.84
CA VAL A 76 4.96 -8.21 -4.86
C VAL A 76 4.03 -9.28 -5.45
N GLU A 77 4.58 -10.31 -6.10
CA GLU A 77 3.80 -11.40 -6.67
C GLU A 77 3.32 -12.40 -5.60
N THR A 78 2.12 -12.97 -5.82
CA THR A 78 1.44 -14.05 -5.05
C THR A 78 0.62 -13.72 -3.81
N ARG A 79 0.61 -12.47 -3.31
CA ARG A 79 -0.23 -12.13 -2.13
C ARG A 79 -1.59 -11.56 -2.56
N SER A 80 -2.67 -12.30 -2.27
CA SER A 80 -4.05 -11.85 -2.43
C SER A 80 -4.92 -12.32 -1.27
N LEU A 81 -5.94 -11.53 -0.94
CA LEU A 81 -6.88 -11.87 0.12
C LEU A 81 -7.99 -12.78 -0.41
N ARG A 82 -8.41 -13.74 0.42
CA ARG A 82 -9.59 -14.59 0.14
C ARG A 82 -10.91 -13.85 0.35
N GLN A 83 -10.91 -12.86 1.23
CA GLN A 83 -12.07 -12.02 1.54
C GLN A 83 -11.74 -10.57 1.20
N PHE A 84 -12.72 -9.84 0.67
CA PHE A 84 -12.51 -8.44 0.35
C PHE A 84 -12.31 -7.61 1.60
N TRP A 85 -11.25 -6.83 1.60
CA TRP A 85 -10.91 -5.94 2.70
C TRP A 85 -11.14 -4.48 2.30
N PHE A 86 -11.90 -3.80 3.15
CA PHE A 86 -12.23 -2.37 3.03
C PHE A 86 -11.66 -1.69 4.27
N PRO A 87 -10.49 -1.07 4.19
CA PRO A 87 -9.86 -0.48 5.37
C PRO A 87 -10.69 0.66 5.98
N PHE A 88 -11.45 1.36 5.15
CA PHE A 88 -12.36 2.42 5.56
C PHE A 88 -13.81 1.94 5.47
N ASN A 89 -14.48 1.87 6.62
CA ASN A 89 -15.76 1.19 6.75
C ASN A 89 -17.00 2.10 6.60
N THR A 90 -16.83 3.33 6.12
CA THR A 90 -17.98 4.19 5.82
C THR A 90 -18.67 3.74 4.53
N ARG A 91 -19.99 3.90 4.45
CA ARG A 91 -20.76 3.51 3.25
C ARG A 91 -20.25 4.24 2.00
N ALA A 92 -19.93 5.53 2.13
CA ALA A 92 -19.37 6.34 1.05
C ALA A 92 -18.00 5.81 0.59
N ALA A 93 -17.08 5.55 1.53
CA ALA A 93 -15.75 5.04 1.19
C ALA A 93 -15.80 3.65 0.52
N ARG A 94 -16.72 2.77 0.95
CA ARG A 94 -16.91 1.47 0.30
C ARG A 94 -17.40 1.61 -1.15
N VAL A 95 -18.38 2.47 -1.39
CA VAL A 95 -18.89 2.70 -2.76
C VAL A 95 -17.79 3.27 -3.64
N ASP A 96 -17.07 4.28 -3.14
CA ASP A 96 -15.99 4.91 -3.88
C ASP A 96 -14.85 3.92 -4.20
N ALA A 97 -14.44 3.12 -3.22
CA ALA A 97 -13.42 2.10 -3.40
C ALA A 97 -13.83 1.01 -4.41
N VAL A 98 -15.10 0.58 -4.44
CA VAL A 98 -15.56 -0.40 -5.44
C VAL A 98 -15.44 0.15 -6.86
N VAL A 99 -15.71 1.44 -7.05
CA VAL A 99 -15.70 2.08 -8.36
C VAL A 99 -14.29 2.45 -8.80
N HIS A 100 -13.49 2.99 -7.88
CA HIS A 100 -12.24 3.68 -8.20
C HIS A 100 -10.96 3.00 -7.70
N ALA A 101 -11.04 1.86 -6.99
CA ALA A 101 -9.85 1.20 -6.47
C ALA A 101 -8.81 0.94 -7.57
N PRO A 102 -7.53 1.29 -7.35
CA PRO A 102 -6.49 1.04 -8.33
C PRO A 102 -6.36 -0.47 -8.62
N ALA A 103 -6.02 -0.81 -9.86
CA ALA A 103 -5.97 -2.20 -10.33
C ALA A 103 -5.06 -3.09 -9.45
N ALA A 104 -3.93 -2.54 -8.98
CA ALA A 104 -2.99 -3.22 -8.09
C ALA A 104 -3.61 -3.68 -6.76
N PHE A 105 -4.54 -2.89 -6.20
CA PHE A 105 -5.28 -3.23 -4.98
C PHE A 105 -6.46 -4.13 -5.28
N ARG A 106 -7.27 -3.78 -6.29
CA ARG A 106 -8.48 -4.52 -6.66
C ARG A 106 -8.21 -5.98 -6.97
N ARG A 107 -7.14 -6.29 -7.72
CA ARG A 107 -6.77 -7.68 -8.07
C ARG A 107 -6.33 -8.52 -6.86
N ARG A 108 -6.01 -7.88 -5.74
CA ARG A 108 -5.61 -8.52 -4.48
C ARG A 108 -6.72 -8.56 -3.43
N GLY A 109 -7.92 -8.11 -3.77
CA GLY A 109 -9.06 -8.06 -2.85
C GLY A 109 -9.02 -6.90 -1.86
N VAL A 110 -8.16 -5.90 -2.08
CA VAL A 110 -8.10 -4.68 -1.28
C VAL A 110 -8.88 -3.58 -1.99
N PHE A 111 -9.84 -3.00 -1.32
CA PHE A 111 -10.69 -1.94 -1.85
C PHE A 111 -10.45 -0.66 -1.08
N ILE A 112 -9.62 0.21 -1.67
CA ILE A 112 -9.27 1.53 -1.18
C ILE A 112 -9.41 2.55 -2.31
N SER A 113 -9.92 3.74 -1.99
CA SER A 113 -9.98 4.84 -2.96
C SER A 113 -8.57 5.38 -3.25
N PRO A 114 -8.26 5.77 -4.50
CA PRO A 114 -7.02 6.49 -4.80
C PRO A 114 -6.87 7.79 -4.00
N GLN A 115 -7.98 8.40 -3.54
CA GLN A 115 -7.94 9.61 -2.73
C GLN A 115 -7.29 9.37 -1.36
N GLU A 116 -7.50 8.19 -0.77
CA GLU A 116 -6.88 7.79 0.51
C GLU A 116 -5.38 7.51 0.38
N LEU A 117 -4.87 7.37 -0.86
CA LEU A 117 -3.45 7.17 -1.16
C LEU A 117 -2.77 8.48 -1.60
N LYS A 118 -3.50 9.58 -1.68
CA LYS A 118 -2.94 10.90 -1.95
C LYS A 118 -2.68 11.59 -0.61
N VAL A 119 -1.42 11.78 -0.30
CA VAL A 119 -1.02 12.67 0.79
C VAL A 119 -0.93 14.08 0.21
N ALA A 120 -1.51 15.04 0.92
CA ALA A 120 -1.79 16.41 0.48
C ALA A 120 -0.52 17.23 0.20
#